data_AF-A0A4V1RJS9-F1
#
_entry.id   AF-A0A4V1RJS9-F1
#
_cell.length_a   1.000
_cell.length_b   1.000
_cell.length_c   1.000
_cell.angle_alpha   90.00
_cell.angle_beta   90.00
_cell.angle_gamma   90.00
#
_symmetry.space_group_name_H-M   'P 1'
#
loop_
_entity.id
_entity.type
_entity.pdbx_description
1 polymer ?
#
loop_
_entity_poly.entity_id
_entity_poly.type
_entity_poly.pdbx_seq_one_letter_code
_entity_poly.pdbx_strand_id
1 'polypeptide(L)'
;MRTSVVAATVLVLVALTSGCTGTDAPRGNDEAPSATPSEEAAAVVDSPACAEVRAGIDAFNQGDFEGTVEHFEDALPLAEEQDDGSAAAGQLVDAVRYYAELRPGRYPEAARSSPDFARNKAITLGQCMPVDYEDAESPGTDV
;
A
#
# COMPACT_ATOMS: atom_id res chain seq x y z
N MET A 1 -41.57 21.71 29.07
CA MET A 1 -41.70 22.50 27.82
C MET A 1 -41.13 21.61 26.72
N ARG A 2 -41.94 20.84 25.96
CA ARG A 2 -42.63 21.19 24.71
C ARG A 2 -41.72 22.09 23.85
N THR A 3 -41.23 21.67 22.68
CA THR A 3 -42.04 21.30 21.50
C THR A 3 -41.29 20.42 20.50
N SER A 4 -41.98 19.41 19.98
CA SER A 4 -41.70 18.65 18.76
C SER A 4 -41.86 19.50 17.50
N VAL A 5 -41.15 19.16 16.41
CA VAL A 5 -41.68 19.28 15.04
C VAL A 5 -41.21 18.06 14.21
N VAL A 6 -42.20 17.43 13.57
CA VAL A 6 -42.13 16.30 12.63
C VAL A 6 -42.45 16.85 11.23
N ALA A 7 -42.04 16.10 10.19
CA ALA A 7 -42.43 16.18 8.77
C ALA A 7 -41.62 17.17 7.91
N ALA A 8 -41.34 16.93 6.62
CA ALA A 8 -42.00 16.05 5.67
C ALA A 8 -41.04 15.61 4.53
N THR A 9 -41.32 14.42 4.02
CA THR A 9 -40.80 13.79 2.81
C THR A 9 -41.08 14.62 1.56
N VAL A 10 -40.10 14.76 0.64
CA VAL A 10 -40.38 15.02 -0.77
C VAL A 10 -39.45 14.17 -1.63
N LEU A 11 -40.05 13.18 -2.27
CA LEU A 11 -39.46 12.29 -3.26
C LEU A 11 -39.71 12.95 -4.63
N VAL A 12 -38.65 13.36 -5.33
CA VAL A 12 -38.76 13.90 -6.69
C VAL A 12 -37.95 13.02 -7.64
N LEU A 13 -38.66 12.11 -8.30
CA LEU A 13 -38.22 11.47 -9.53
C LEU A 13 -38.31 12.52 -10.66
N VAL A 14 -37.19 12.84 -11.31
CA VAL A 14 -37.19 13.48 -12.63
C VAL A 14 -36.43 12.58 -13.59
N ALA A 15 -37.21 11.82 -14.36
CA ALA A 15 -36.76 11.25 -15.62
C ALA A 15 -36.92 12.34 -16.69
N LEU A 16 -35.81 12.76 -17.32
CA LEU A 16 -35.83 13.54 -18.54
C LEU A 16 -34.96 12.84 -19.59
N THR A 17 -35.65 12.38 -20.61
CA THR A 17 -35.17 11.76 -21.84
C THR A 17 -34.66 12.80 -22.84
N SER A 18 -33.60 12.41 -23.55
CA SER A 18 -33.24 12.73 -24.95
C SER A 18 -33.02 14.19 -25.38
N GLY A 19 -31.78 14.45 -25.82
CA GLY A 19 -31.42 15.55 -26.70
C GLY A 19 -29.96 15.47 -27.15
N CYS A 20 -29.70 14.75 -28.24
CA CYS A 20 -28.39 14.65 -28.90
C CYS A 20 -28.08 15.92 -29.72
N THR A 21 -26.95 16.57 -29.42
CA THR A 21 -26.12 17.33 -30.36
C THR A 21 -24.68 17.02 -29.92
N GLY A 22 -23.88 16.22 -30.60
CA GLY A 22 -23.49 16.40 -32.00
C GLY A 22 -22.15 17.15 -32.06
N THR A 23 -21.08 16.56 -31.52
CA THR A 23 -19.69 16.87 -31.89
C THR A 23 -18.95 15.55 -32.04
N ASP A 24 -18.68 15.21 -33.31
CA ASP A 24 -17.74 14.18 -33.72
C ASP A 24 -16.35 14.45 -33.14
N ALA A 25 -15.85 13.52 -32.34
CA ALA A 25 -14.43 13.29 -32.17
C ALA A 25 -14.17 11.80 -32.44
N PRO A 26 -13.16 11.45 -33.25
CA PRO A 26 -12.99 10.09 -33.73
C PRO A 26 -12.64 9.15 -32.58
N ARG A 27 -13.32 7.99 -32.58
CA ARG A 27 -12.98 6.79 -31.83
C ARG A 27 -11.55 6.37 -32.19
N GLY A 28 -10.59 6.79 -31.38
CA GLY A 28 -9.28 6.15 -31.28
C GLY A 28 -9.37 5.15 -30.13
N ASN A 29 -9.18 3.88 -30.46
CA ASN A 29 -9.15 2.71 -29.58
C ASN A 29 -8.81 3.02 -28.12
N ASP A 30 -9.73 2.66 -27.22
CA ASP A 30 -9.46 2.33 -25.83
C ASP A 30 -8.52 1.11 -25.78
N GLU A 31 -7.23 1.36 -26.02
CA GLU A 31 -6.18 0.51 -25.48
C GLU A 31 -5.93 1.08 -24.09
N ALA A 32 -6.58 0.47 -23.08
CA ALA A 32 -6.16 0.68 -21.71
C ALA A 32 -4.65 0.43 -21.68
N PRO A 33 -3.83 1.35 -21.15
CA PRO A 33 -2.43 1.03 -20.93
C PRO A 33 -2.43 -0.12 -19.94
N SER A 34 -2.25 -1.36 -20.43
CA SER A 34 -1.67 -2.43 -19.66
C SER A 34 -0.31 -1.89 -19.24
N ALA A 35 -0.27 -1.29 -18.05
CA ALA A 35 0.96 -0.91 -17.39
C ALA A 35 1.68 -2.21 -17.09
N THR A 36 2.43 -2.71 -18.08
CA THR A 36 3.50 -3.65 -17.82
C THR A 36 4.37 -2.96 -16.78
N PRO A 37 4.62 -3.56 -15.61
CA PRO A 37 5.55 -3.00 -14.65
C PRO A 37 6.84 -2.68 -15.41
N SER A 38 7.31 -1.43 -15.36
CA SER A 38 8.61 -1.08 -15.94
C SER A 38 9.64 -2.06 -15.38
N GLU A 39 10.51 -2.61 -16.23
CA GLU A 39 11.55 -3.57 -15.83
C GLU A 39 12.39 -3.07 -14.63
N GLU A 40 12.58 -1.75 -14.51
CA GLU A 40 13.22 -1.11 -13.35
C GLU A 40 12.45 -1.26 -12.03
N ALA A 41 11.12 -1.23 -12.05
CA ALA A 41 10.31 -1.43 -10.85
C ALA A 41 10.31 -2.91 -10.41
N ALA A 42 10.31 -3.84 -11.37
CA ALA A 42 10.41 -5.26 -11.07
C ALA A 42 11.78 -5.65 -10.47
N ALA A 43 12.87 -5.02 -10.93
CA ALA A 43 14.21 -5.27 -10.42
C ALA A 43 14.40 -4.89 -8.94
N VAL A 44 13.68 -3.88 -8.45
CA VAL A 44 13.73 -3.46 -7.03
C VAL A 44 13.02 -4.46 -6.13
N VAL A 45 11.85 -4.97 -6.57
CA VAL A 45 11.01 -5.92 -5.80
C VAL A 45 11.73 -7.26 -5.55
N ASP A 46 12.51 -7.72 -6.52
CA ASP A 46 13.26 -9.00 -6.44
C ASP A 46 14.67 -8.86 -5.82
N SER A 47 14.97 -7.73 -5.17
CA SER A 47 16.26 -7.50 -4.56
C SER A 47 16.47 -8.26 -3.23
N PRO A 48 17.73 -8.52 -2.83
CA PRO A 48 18.04 -9.09 -1.50
C PRO A 48 17.50 -8.25 -0.34
N ALA A 49 17.56 -6.92 -0.44
CA ALA A 49 16.99 -6.02 0.54
C ALA A 49 15.47 -6.24 0.67
N CYS A 50 14.76 -6.32 -0.45
CA CYS A 50 13.32 -6.57 -0.43
C CYS A 50 12.96 -7.98 0.05
N ALA A 51 13.84 -8.98 -0.09
CA ALA A 51 13.65 -10.29 0.51
C ALA A 51 13.66 -10.22 2.05
N GLU A 52 14.64 -9.52 2.64
CA GLU A 52 14.70 -9.32 4.09
C GLU A 52 13.55 -8.44 4.61
N VAL A 53 13.19 -7.37 3.89
CA VAL A 53 12.01 -6.55 4.22
C VAL A 53 10.74 -7.39 4.30
N ARG A 54 10.54 -8.30 3.34
CA ARG A 54 9.39 -9.22 3.34
C ARG A 54 9.41 -10.17 4.53
N ALA A 55 10.56 -10.77 4.83
CA ALA A 55 10.71 -11.64 6.00
C ALA A 55 10.42 -10.88 7.32
N GLY A 56 10.88 -9.64 7.44
CA GLY A 56 10.58 -8.77 8.58
C GLY A 56 9.09 -8.44 8.71
N ILE A 57 8.40 -8.19 7.59
CA ILE A 57 6.94 -8.00 7.57
C ILE A 57 6.21 -9.28 7.99
N ASP A 58 6.66 -10.44 7.53
CA ASP A 58 6.08 -11.74 7.90
C ASP A 58 6.28 -12.04 9.39
N ALA A 59 7.46 -11.75 9.94
CA ALA A 59 7.74 -11.85 11.37
C ALA A 59 6.81 -10.92 12.18
N PHE A 60 6.64 -9.67 11.73
CA PHE A 60 5.73 -8.71 12.35
C PHE A 60 4.29 -9.22 12.37
N ASN A 61 3.82 -9.79 11.26
CA ASN A 61 2.46 -10.36 11.15
C ASN A 61 2.25 -11.55 12.07
N GLN A 62 3.30 -12.31 12.38
CA GLN A 62 3.29 -13.40 13.35
C GLN A 62 3.41 -12.92 14.81
N GLY A 63 3.64 -11.62 15.02
CA GLY A 63 3.89 -11.05 16.34
C GLY A 63 5.31 -11.26 16.86
N ASP A 64 6.23 -11.74 16.02
CA ASP A 64 7.65 -11.88 16.32
C ASP A 64 8.37 -10.55 16.06
N PHE A 65 8.29 -9.65 17.03
CA PHE A 65 8.90 -8.33 16.92
C PHE A 65 10.43 -8.34 17.07
N GLU A 66 11.00 -9.40 17.62
CA GLU A 66 12.45 -9.59 17.73
C GLU A 66 13.00 -10.00 16.36
N GLY A 67 12.41 -11.03 15.74
CA GLY A 67 12.72 -11.41 14.35
C GLY A 67 12.40 -10.30 13.35
N THR A 68 11.36 -9.49 13.60
CA THR A 68 11.09 -8.30 12.77
C THR A 68 12.31 -7.37 12.73
N VAL A 69 12.88 -7.04 13.89
CA VAL A 69 14.04 -6.14 13.96
C VAL A 69 15.26 -6.77 13.30
N GLU A 70 15.54 -8.05 13.56
CA GLU A 70 16.66 -8.78 12.96
C GLU A 70 16.64 -8.69 11.43
N HIS A 71 15.49 -8.97 10.80
CA HIS A 71 15.34 -8.85 9.35
C HIS A 71 15.52 -7.42 8.84
N PHE A 72 15.04 -6.40 9.56
CA PHE A 72 15.24 -5.01 9.13
C PHE A 72 16.68 -4.52 9.36
N GLU A 73 17.39 -5.04 10.37
CA GLU A 73 18.82 -4.81 10.57
C GLU A 73 19.65 -5.42 9.43
N ASP A 74 19.30 -6.63 8.99
CA ASP A 74 19.94 -7.31 7.85
C ASP A 74 19.60 -6.65 6.50
N ALA A 75 18.37 -6.13 6.35
CA ALA A 75 17.95 -5.40 5.16
C ALA A 75 18.67 -4.07 4.98
N LEU A 76 19.04 -3.38 6.08
CA LEU A 76 19.58 -2.03 6.03
C LEU A 76 20.86 -1.90 5.18
N PRO A 77 21.94 -2.67 5.42
CA PRO A 77 23.14 -2.58 4.60
C PRO A 77 22.86 -2.94 3.14
N LEU A 78 21.94 -3.87 2.87
CA LEU A 78 21.57 -4.26 1.51
C LEU A 78 20.81 -3.15 0.77
N ALA A 79 19.98 -2.40 1.49
CA ALA A 79 19.26 -1.24 0.94
C ALA A 79 20.24 -0.08 0.68
N GLU A 80 21.20 0.15 1.57
CA GLU A 80 22.24 1.17 1.39
C GLU A 80 23.17 0.87 0.21
N GLU A 81 23.52 -0.41 -0.02
CA GLU A 81 24.30 -0.82 -1.19
C GLU A 81 23.57 -0.63 -2.53
N GLN A 82 22.24 -0.70 -2.51
CA GLN A 82 21.38 -0.52 -3.68
C GLN A 82 20.92 0.92 -3.88
N ASP A 83 21.31 1.83 -2.98
CA ASP A 83 20.97 3.24 -3.10
C ASP A 83 21.69 3.87 -4.30
N ASP A 84 20.95 4.05 -5.39
CA ASP A 84 21.39 4.67 -6.63
C ASP A 84 21.31 6.21 -6.60
N GLY A 85 20.95 6.78 -5.44
CA GLY A 85 20.72 8.22 -5.26
C GLY A 85 19.35 8.69 -5.72
N SER A 86 18.47 7.79 -6.18
CA SER A 86 17.09 8.11 -6.48
C SER A 86 16.30 8.38 -5.21
N ALA A 87 15.22 9.17 -5.34
CA ALA A 87 14.32 9.44 -4.23
C ALA A 87 13.63 8.16 -3.71
N ALA A 88 13.43 7.15 -4.55
CA ALA A 88 12.79 5.90 -4.17
C ALA A 88 13.74 5.05 -3.31
N ALA A 89 14.99 4.90 -3.74
CA ALA A 89 16.00 4.14 -3.00
C ALA A 89 16.32 4.78 -1.64
N GLY A 90 16.47 6.11 -1.59
CA GLY A 90 16.64 6.83 -0.32
C GLY A 90 15.45 6.65 0.64
N GLN A 91 14.21 6.64 0.12
CA GLN A 91 13.03 6.37 0.94
C GLN A 91 13.00 4.94 1.49
N LEU A 92 13.48 3.96 0.72
CA LEU A 92 13.60 2.58 1.19
C LEU A 92 14.61 2.48 2.33
N VAL A 93 15.79 3.08 2.18
CA VAL A 93 16.83 3.12 3.23
C VAL A 93 16.27 3.73 4.53
N ASP A 94 15.60 4.88 4.43
CA ASP A 94 14.99 5.54 5.59
C ASP A 94 13.90 4.69 6.26
N ALA A 95 13.07 4.02 5.46
CA ALA A 95 12.00 3.15 5.99
C ALA A 95 12.56 1.91 6.67
N VAL A 96 13.56 1.26 6.07
CA VAL A 96 14.25 0.08 6.65
C VAL A 96 14.95 0.46 7.95
N ARG A 97 15.70 1.58 7.96
CA ARG A 97 16.37 2.07 9.18
C ARG A 97 15.40 2.36 10.30
N TYR A 98 14.25 2.96 10.00
CA TYR A 98 13.21 3.20 11.01
C TYR A 98 12.78 1.91 11.72
N TYR A 99 12.59 0.82 10.98
CA TYR A 99 12.19 -0.45 11.55
C TYR A 99 13.33 -1.14 12.31
N ALA A 100 14.55 -1.11 11.78
CA ALA A 100 15.75 -1.63 12.46
C ALA A 100 15.98 -0.96 13.83
N GLU A 101 15.74 0.36 13.93
CA GLU A 101 15.93 1.11 15.18
C GLU A 101 14.72 1.03 16.15
N LEU A 102 13.56 0.55 15.68
CA LEU A 102 12.37 0.44 16.51
C LEU A 102 12.51 -0.72 17.48
N ARG A 103 12.60 -0.45 18.79
CA ARG A 103 12.68 -1.53 19.79
C ARG A 103 11.51 -2.52 19.66
N PRO A 104 11.71 -3.85 19.79
CA PRO A 104 10.67 -4.87 19.60
C PRO A 104 9.36 -4.57 20.35
N GLY A 105 9.44 -4.23 21.65
CA GLY A 105 8.27 -3.92 22.47
C GLY A 105 7.48 -2.67 22.06
N ARG A 106 7.97 -1.86 21.12
CA ARG A 106 7.29 -0.64 20.62
C ARG A 106 6.47 -0.89 19.36
N TYR A 107 6.69 -1.99 18.65
CA TYR A 107 5.97 -2.31 17.41
C TYR A 107 4.44 -2.30 17.57
N PRO A 108 3.82 -2.92 18.59
CA PRO A 108 2.37 -2.91 18.73
C PRO A 108 1.77 -1.51 18.91
N GLU A 109 2.46 -0.60 19.59
CA GLU A 109 2.00 0.78 19.78
C GLU A 109 2.23 1.58 18.51
N ALA A 110 3.44 1.51 17.93
CA ALA A 110 3.79 2.21 16.71
C ALA A 110 2.85 1.83 15.56
N ALA A 111 2.58 0.54 15.35
CA ALA A 111 1.68 0.06 14.33
C ALA A 111 0.23 0.57 14.45
N ARG A 112 -0.22 0.91 15.67
CA ARG A 112 -1.59 1.39 15.92
C ARG A 112 -1.75 2.89 15.77
N SER A 113 -0.70 3.66 16.09
CA SER A 113 -0.86 5.11 16.28
C SER A 113 0.24 5.98 15.70
N SER A 114 1.37 5.41 15.26
CA SER A 114 2.49 6.20 14.74
C SER A 114 2.27 6.56 13.27
N PRO A 115 2.24 7.87 12.92
CA PRO A 115 2.21 8.29 11.53
C PRO A 115 3.50 7.93 10.78
N ASP A 116 4.63 7.86 11.49
CA ASP A 116 5.90 7.41 10.91
C ASP A 116 5.83 5.93 10.53
N PHE A 117 5.28 5.08 11.40
CA PHE A 117 5.06 3.67 11.09
C PHE A 117 4.16 3.50 9.86
N ALA A 118 3.07 4.27 9.78
CA ALA A 118 2.15 4.21 8.63
C ALA A 118 2.83 4.63 7.31
N ARG A 119 3.65 5.69 7.35
CA ARG A 119 4.42 6.14 6.17
C ARG A 119 5.43 5.09 5.73
N ASN A 120 6.25 4.59 6.65
CA ASN A 120 7.30 3.61 6.33
C ASN A 120 6.70 2.28 5.87
N LYS A 121 5.54 1.88 6.42
CA LYS A 121 4.79 0.71 5.95
C LYS A 121 4.33 0.87 4.51
N ALA A 122 3.81 2.04 4.14
CA ALA A 122 3.37 2.28 2.77
C ALA A 122 4.55 2.21 1.77
N ILE A 123 5.73 2.71 2.18
CA ILE A 123 6.95 2.65 1.37
C ILE A 123 7.39 1.20 1.18
N THR A 124 7.56 0.43 2.26
CA THR A 124 8.07 -0.94 2.16
C THR A 124 7.09 -1.87 1.44
N LEU A 125 5.78 -1.72 1.66
CA LEU A 125 4.79 -2.48 0.90
C LEU A 125 4.76 -2.06 -0.57
N GLY A 126 4.84 -0.77 -0.88
CA GLY A 126 4.78 -0.29 -2.27
C GLY A 126 6.02 -0.65 -3.09
N GLN A 127 7.18 -0.82 -2.46
CA GLN A 127 8.44 -1.07 -3.15
C GLN A 127 8.91 -2.53 -3.11
N CYS A 128 8.56 -3.29 -2.07
CA CYS A 128 9.07 -4.65 -1.86
C CYS A 128 8.00 -5.74 -1.89
N MET A 129 6.71 -5.40 -2.01
CA MET A 129 5.64 -6.38 -2.22
C MET A 129 5.10 -6.24 -3.64
N PRO A 130 5.12 -7.31 -4.46
CA PRO A 130 4.41 -7.29 -5.73
C PRO A 130 2.90 -7.18 -5.48
N VAL A 131 2.20 -6.46 -6.36
CA VAL A 131 0.73 -6.27 -6.30
C VAL A 131 -0.07 -7.58 -6.36
N ASP A 132 0.56 -8.68 -6.73
CA ASP A 132 -0.06 -10.02 -6.80
C ASP A 132 -0.04 -10.77 -5.45
N TYR A 133 0.42 -10.14 -4.34
CA TYR A 133 0.32 -10.71 -2.99
C TYR A 133 -1.10 -10.66 -2.40
N GLU A 134 -2.13 -10.45 -3.25
CA GLU A 134 -3.55 -10.49 -2.93
C GLU A 134 -4.25 -11.76 -3.46
N ASP A 135 -3.63 -12.94 -3.35
CA ASP A 135 -4.33 -14.22 -3.58
C ASP A 135 -4.05 -15.25 -2.46
N ALA A 136 -3.94 -14.78 -1.21
CA ALA A 136 -4.33 -15.63 -0.09
C ALA A 136 -5.87 -15.75 -0.14
N GLU A 137 -6.35 -16.71 -0.93
CA GLU A 137 -7.75 -17.11 -1.07
C GLU A 137 -8.51 -16.91 0.25
N SER A 138 -9.39 -15.92 0.28
CA SER A 138 -10.41 -15.85 1.30
C SER A 138 -11.22 -17.13 1.17
N PRO A 139 -11.29 -18.03 2.18
CA PRO A 139 -12.13 -19.20 2.08
C PRO A 139 -13.56 -18.69 1.95
N GLY A 140 -14.08 -18.76 0.72
CA GLY A 140 -15.45 -18.40 0.41
C GLY A 140 -16.33 -19.11 1.41
N THR A 141 -17.10 -18.34 2.17
CA THR A 141 -18.21 -18.90 2.93
C THR A 141 -19.22 -19.38 1.90
N ASP A 142 -19.14 -20.67 1.54
CA ASP A 142 -20.23 -21.39 0.93
C ASP A 142 -21.48 -21.18 1.81
N VAL A 143 -22.50 -20.54 1.24
CA VAL A 143 -23.85 -20.41 1.81
C VAL A 143 -24.79 -21.40 1.15
#